data_AF-A0AAV0S555-F1
#
_entry.id   AF-A0AAV0S555-F1
#
_cell.length_a   1.000
_cell.length_b   1.000
_cell.length_c   1.000
_cell.angle_alpha   90.00
_cell.angle_beta   90.00
_cell.angle_gamma   90.00
#
_symmetry.space_group_name_H-M   'P 1'
#
loop_
_entity.id
_entity.type
_entity.pdbx_description
1 polymer ?
#
loop_
_entity_poly.entity_id
_entity_poly.type
_entity_poly.pdbx_seq_one_letter_code
_entity_poly.pdbx_strand_id
1 'polypeptide(L)'
;FRFFVVCNAIACAYAFFSLLLALIGKKGAAAATVILDLLTVALLFAGNGAATAVGLIGYKGNSHVRWNKVCNVFDRFCHQVAAALGLSLVGSVLFVLLVLVAVVRLHRKY
;
A
#
# COMPACT_ATOMS: atom_id res chain seq x y z
N PHE A 1 -2.08 -9.37 -9.54
CA PHE A 1 -1.83 -7.92 -9.71
C PHE A 1 -3.10 -7.06 -9.74
N ARG A 2 -4.25 -7.50 -10.26
CA ARG A 2 -5.50 -6.70 -10.22
C ARG A 2 -5.84 -6.19 -8.81
N PHE A 3 -5.81 -7.08 -7.81
CA PHE A 3 -6.03 -6.72 -6.41
C PHE A 3 -5.06 -5.63 -5.92
N PHE A 4 -3.75 -5.80 -6.15
CA PHE A 4 -2.74 -4.80 -5.80
C PHE A 4 -3.00 -3.42 -6.42
N VAL A 5 -3.43 -3.37 -7.69
CA VAL A 5 -3.79 -2.12 -8.36
C VAL A 5 -5.00 -1.47 -7.70
N VAL A 6 -6.04 -2.25 -7.38
CA VAL A 6 -7.24 -1.74 -6.70
C VAL A 6 -6.90 -1.20 -5.30
N CYS A 7 -6.09 -1.92 -4.51
CA CYS A 7 -5.64 -1.45 -3.20
C CYS A 7 -4.92 -0.11 -3.28
N ASN A 8 -3.98 0.04 -4.23
CA ASN A 8 -3.25 1.31 -4.39
C ASN A 8 -4.16 2.43 -4.91
N ALA A 9 -5.12 2.14 -5.79
CA ALA A 9 -6.08 3.13 -6.27
C ALA A 9 -6.94 3.68 -5.13
N ILE A 10 -7.44 2.81 -4.25
CA ILE A 10 -8.19 3.20 -3.04
C ILE A 10 -7.32 4.06 -2.13
N ALA A 11 -6.08 3.64 -1.86
CA ALA A 11 -5.15 4.38 -1.00
C ALA A 11 -4.84 5.78 -1.56
N CYS A 12 -4.60 5.90 -2.87
CA CYS A 12 -4.35 7.18 -3.53
C CYS A 12 -5.56 8.11 -3.48
N ALA A 13 -6.76 7.59 -3.76
CA ALA A 13 -8.00 8.36 -3.68
C ALA A 13 -8.22 8.87 -2.24
N TYR A 14 -8.05 8.00 -1.25
CA TYR A 14 -8.16 8.38 0.16
C TYR A 14 -7.14 9.45 0.55
N ALA A 15 -5.86 9.29 0.17
CA ALA A 15 -4.82 10.28 0.42
C ALA A 15 -5.16 11.65 -0.19
N PHE A 16 -5.67 11.66 -1.43
CA PHE A 16 -6.08 12.88 -2.12
C PHE A 16 -7.23 13.59 -1.37
N PHE A 17 -8.29 12.86 -1.00
CA PHE A 17 -9.42 13.44 -0.26
C PHE A 17 -9.01 13.90 1.13
N SER A 18 -8.17 13.14 1.82
CA SER A 18 -7.63 13.49 3.15
C SER A 18 -6.83 14.79 3.08
N LEU A 19 -5.95 14.92 2.08
CA LEU A 19 -5.18 16.14 1.85
C LEU A 19 -6.09 17.34 1.49
N LEU A 20 -7.07 17.14 0.62
CA LEU A 20 -8.01 18.19 0.24
C LEU A 20 -8.81 18.71 1.44
N LEU A 21 -9.30 17.81 2.30
CA LEU A 21 -9.98 18.16 3.54
C LEU A 21 -9.07 18.92 4.51
N ALA A 22 -7.80 18.54 4.59
CA ALA A 22 -6.80 19.23 5.40
C ALA A 22 -6.55 20.67 4.91
N LEU A 23 -6.47 20.88 3.59
CA LEU A 23 -6.27 22.20 2.98
C LEU A 23 -7.46 23.14 3.16
N ILE A 24 -8.69 22.61 3.15
CA ILE A 24 -9.92 23.40 3.37
C ILE A 24 -10.10 23.78 4.86
N GLY A 25 -9.23 23.31 5.76
CA GLY A 25 -9.26 23.67 7.18
C GLY A 25 -10.37 22.99 7.98
N LYS A 26 -11.03 21.97 7.42
CA LYS A 26 -12.08 21.19 8.10
C LYS A 26 -11.45 20.22 9.11
N LYS A 27 -11.19 20.70 10.33
CA LYS A 27 -10.60 19.91 11.45
C LYS A 27 -11.63 19.02 12.18
N GLY A 28 -12.43 18.26 11.42
CA GLY A 28 -13.68 17.68 11.92
C GLY A 28 -13.65 16.29 12.55
N ALA A 29 -12.64 15.43 12.32
CA ALA A 29 -12.74 14.04 12.77
C ALA A 29 -11.38 13.32 12.92
N ALA A 30 -10.51 13.82 13.81
CA ALA A 30 -9.17 13.24 14.02
C ALA A 30 -9.19 11.72 14.29
N ALA A 31 -10.16 11.22 15.06
CA ALA A 31 -10.32 9.79 15.31
C ALA A 31 -10.73 9.00 14.05
N ALA A 32 -11.62 9.54 13.22
CA ALA A 32 -12.03 8.89 11.98
C ALA A 32 -10.90 8.83 10.96
N THR A 33 -10.08 9.89 10.87
CA THR A 33 -8.87 9.90 10.02
C THR A 33 -7.90 8.81 10.45
N VAL A 34 -7.64 8.66 11.76
CA VAL A 34 -6.77 7.59 12.27
C VAL A 34 -7.28 6.19 11.91
N ILE A 35 -8.59 5.96 12.03
CA ILE A 35 -9.19 4.66 11.67
C ILE A 35 -9.05 4.39 10.17
N LEU A 36 -9.32 5.37 9.32
CA LEU A 36 -9.20 5.23 7.87
C LEU A 36 -7.74 5.06 7.42
N ASP A 37 -6.79 5.74 8.06
CA ASP A 37 -5.35 5.56 7.83
C ASP A 37 -4.93 4.13 8.19
N LEU A 38 -5.38 3.60 9.34
CA LEU A 38 -5.13 2.21 9.76
C LEU A 38 -5.70 1.18 8.78
N LEU A 39 -6.93 1.38 8.31
CA LEU A 39 -7.55 0.52 7.29
C LEU A 39 -6.77 0.55 5.97
N THR A 40 -6.27 1.72 5.59
CA THR A 40 -5.45 1.89 4.38
C THR A 40 -4.12 1.16 4.50
N VAL A 41 -3.45 1.23 5.66
CA VAL A 41 -2.24 0.43 5.95
C VAL A 41 -2.52 -1.06 5.78
N ALA A 42 -3.56 -1.57 6.44
CA ALA A 42 -3.91 -3.00 6.37
C ALA A 42 -4.19 -3.44 4.92
N LEU A 43 -4.93 -2.63 4.16
CA LEU A 43 -5.24 -2.89 2.76
C LEU A 43 -3.99 -2.92 1.87
N LEU A 44 -3.08 -1.95 2.04
CA LEU A 44 -1.83 -1.89 1.27
C LEU A 44 -0.92 -3.09 1.57
N PHE A 45 -0.76 -3.48 2.85
CA PHE A 45 0.02 -4.67 3.21
C PHE A 45 -0.59 -5.96 2.65
N ALA A 46 -1.91 -6.10 2.65
CA ALA A 46 -2.58 -7.24 2.03
C ALA A 46 -2.31 -7.29 0.51
N GLY A 47 -2.44 -6.15 -0.17
CA GLY A 47 -2.15 -6.02 -1.61
C GLY A 47 -0.68 -6.33 -1.94
N ASN A 48 0.25 -5.76 -1.17
CA ASN A 48 1.69 -5.97 -1.28
C ASN A 48 2.08 -7.43 -1.06
N GLY A 49 1.55 -8.07 -0.02
CA GLY A 49 1.82 -9.48 0.28
C GLY A 49 1.36 -10.40 -0.84
N ALA A 50 0.12 -10.21 -1.33
CA ALA A 50 -0.42 -11.01 -2.44
C ALA A 50 0.38 -10.82 -3.74
N ALA A 51 0.74 -9.59 -4.09
CA ALA A 51 1.53 -9.31 -5.29
C ALA A 51 2.99 -9.81 -5.15
N THR A 52 3.57 -9.73 -3.96
CA THR A 52 4.92 -10.27 -3.68
C THR A 52 4.94 -11.78 -3.78
N ALA A 53 3.97 -12.49 -3.21
CA ALA A 53 3.89 -13.94 -3.29
C ALA A 53 3.84 -14.43 -4.74
N VAL A 54 2.93 -13.86 -5.55
CA VAL A 54 2.82 -14.23 -6.97
C VAL A 54 4.05 -13.76 -7.77
N GLY A 55 4.57 -12.57 -7.48
CA GLY A 55 5.77 -12.04 -8.12
C GLY A 55 7.00 -12.90 -7.87
N LEU A 56 7.18 -13.40 -6.64
CA LEU A 56 8.30 -14.26 -6.27
C LEU A 56 8.24 -15.62 -6.97
N ILE A 57 7.04 -16.20 -7.08
CA ILE A 57 6.83 -17.43 -7.88
C ILE A 57 7.12 -17.15 -9.36
N GLY A 58 6.69 -16.00 -9.88
CA GLY A 58 6.99 -15.60 -11.27
C GLY A 58 8.49 -15.39 -11.54
N TYR A 59 9.24 -14.92 -10.54
CA TYR A 59 10.68 -14.66 -10.64
C TYR A 59 11.53 -15.92 -10.45
N LYS A 60 11.28 -16.69 -9.38
CA LYS A 60 12.07 -17.89 -9.04
C LYS A 60 11.58 -19.14 -9.78
N GLY A 61 10.31 -19.20 -10.17
CA GLY A 61 9.64 -20.42 -10.61
C GLY A 61 9.35 -21.37 -9.44
N ASN A 62 8.61 -22.44 -9.70
CA ASN A 62 8.39 -23.52 -8.75
C ASN A 62 8.28 -24.87 -9.48
N SER A 63 9.32 -25.70 -9.37
CA SER A 63 9.38 -27.01 -10.02
C SER A 63 8.33 -27.99 -9.50
N HIS A 64 7.96 -27.90 -8.21
CA HIS A 64 6.99 -28.80 -7.58
C HIS A 64 5.62 -28.77 -8.27
N VAL A 65 5.20 -27.59 -8.74
CA VAL A 65 3.94 -27.40 -9.48
C VAL A 65 4.17 -27.11 -10.97
N ARG A 66 5.38 -27.40 -11.47
CA ARG A 66 5.81 -27.17 -12.86
C ARG A 66 5.61 -25.73 -13.35
N TRP A 67 5.75 -24.76 -12.45
CA TRP A 67 5.67 -23.34 -12.78
C TRP A 67 7.04 -22.82 -13.26
N ASN A 68 7.14 -22.50 -14.55
CA ASN A 68 8.35 -21.94 -15.14
C ASN A 68 8.53 -20.45 -14.86
N LYS A 69 9.79 -19.99 -14.76
CA LYS A 69 10.12 -18.57 -14.56
C LYS A 69 9.51 -17.72 -15.68
N VAL A 70 8.67 -16.77 -15.30
CA VAL A 70 7.97 -15.88 -16.25
C VAL A 70 8.78 -14.59 -16.47
N CYS A 71 9.48 -14.11 -15.45
CA CYS A 71 10.25 -12.87 -15.55
C CYS A 71 11.45 -12.95 -16.49
N ASN A 72 11.89 -14.15 -16.89
CA ASN A 72 12.93 -14.31 -17.93
C ASN A 72 12.42 -13.93 -19.34
N VAL A 73 11.11 -14.03 -19.57
CA VAL A 73 10.46 -13.70 -20.85
C VAL A 73 9.93 -12.27 -20.82
N PHE A 74 9.36 -11.84 -19.69
CA PHE A 74 8.74 -10.52 -19.51
C PHE A 74 9.53 -9.64 -18.51
N ASP A 75 10.84 -9.51 -18.74
CA ASP A 75 11.75 -8.82 -17.82
C ASP A 75 11.31 -7.38 -17.51
N ARG A 76 11.00 -6.59 -18.55
CA ARG A 76 10.56 -5.20 -18.40
C ARG A 76 9.31 -5.06 -17.52
N PHE A 77 8.32 -5.94 -17.72
CA PHE A 77 7.11 -5.93 -16.90
C PHE A 77 7.42 -6.33 -15.45
N CYS A 78 8.29 -7.32 -15.26
CA CYS A 78 8.69 -7.76 -13.94
C CYS A 78 9.43 -6.66 -13.17
N HIS A 79 10.29 -5.89 -13.85
CA HIS A 79 10.98 -4.74 -13.28
C HIS A 79 10.02 -3.61 -12.90
N GLN A 80 9.03 -3.32 -13.77
CA GLN A 80 7.97 -2.33 -13.47
C GLN A 80 7.13 -2.73 -12.26
N VAL A 81 6.75 -4.00 -12.15
CA VAL A 81 6.01 -4.52 -10.99
C VAL A 81 6.85 -4.45 -9.72
N ALA A 82 8.13 -4.80 -9.78
CA ALA A 82 9.04 -4.70 -8.64
C ALA A 82 9.19 -3.24 -8.17
N ALA A 83 9.35 -2.29 -9.09
CA ALA A 83 9.39 -0.87 -8.77
C ALA A 83 8.07 -0.39 -8.15
N ALA A 84 6.92 -0.78 -8.71
CA ALA A 84 5.60 -0.44 -8.18
C ALA A 84 5.36 -1.01 -6.78
N LEU A 85 5.79 -2.25 -6.52
CA LEU A 85 5.77 -2.87 -5.19
C LEU A 85 6.64 -2.08 -4.20
N GLY A 86 7.85 -1.71 -4.59
CA GLY A 86 8.74 -0.89 -3.78
C GLY A 86 8.09 0.45 -3.41
N LEU A 87 7.49 1.13 -4.39
CA LEU A 87 6.80 2.41 -4.17
C LEU A 87 5.58 2.26 -3.24
N SER A 88 4.82 1.18 -3.39
CA SER A 88 3.66 0.89 -2.54
C SER A 88 4.07 0.56 -1.10
N LEU A 89 5.20 -0.12 -0.90
CA LEU A 89 5.77 -0.36 0.43
C LEU A 89 6.21 0.96 1.09
N VAL A 90 6.88 1.84 0.36
CA VAL A 90 7.24 3.18 0.86
C VAL A 90 5.97 3.94 1.26
N GLY A 91 4.93 3.93 0.42
CA GLY A 91 3.63 4.52 0.76
C GLY A 91 3.00 3.92 2.02
N SER A 92 3.08 2.60 2.19
CA SER A 92 2.58 1.90 3.39
C SER A 92 3.29 2.37 4.66
N VAL A 93 4.62 2.53 4.61
CA VAL A 93 5.42 3.05 5.74
C VAL A 93 5.04 4.49 6.06
N LEU A 94 4.83 5.34 5.06
CA LEU A 94 4.38 6.72 5.27
C LEU A 94 3.02 6.77 5.97
N PHE A 95 2.05 5.94 5.57
CA PHE A 95 0.77 5.85 6.28
C PHE A 95 0.93 5.39 7.74
N VAL A 96 1.82 4.43 8.02
CA VAL A 96 2.12 4.02 9.40
C VAL A 96 2.68 5.19 10.21
N LEU A 97 3.61 5.97 9.65
CA LEU A 97 4.15 7.15 10.31
C LEU A 97 3.06 8.21 10.58
N LEU A 98 2.13 8.40 9.64
CA LEU A 98 0.98 9.29 9.83
C LEU A 98 0.09 8.84 11.00
N VAL A 99 -0.24 7.55 11.08
CA VAL A 99 -0.98 6.98 12.21
C VAL A 99 -0.25 7.23 13.53
N LEU A 100 1.05 6.97 13.59
CA LEU A 100 1.84 7.19 14.80
C LEU A 100 1.82 8.65 15.25
N VAL A 101 2.03 9.58 14.32
CA VAL A 101 1.97 11.03 14.62
C VAL A 101 0.57 11.43 15.09
N ALA A 102 -0.49 10.91 14.45
CA ALA A 102 -1.86 11.21 14.82
C ALA A 102 -2.24 10.68 16.21
N VAL A 103 -1.83 9.45 16.54
CA VAL A 103 -2.05 8.84 17.86
C VAL A 103 -1.28 9.59 18.95
N VAL A 104 -0.01 9.95 18.72
CA VAL A 104 0.78 10.73 19.67
C VAL A 104 0.17 12.11 19.91
N ARG A 105 -0.32 12.79 18.85
CA ARG A 105 -1.02 14.07 18.98
C ARG A 105 -2.33 13.93 19.75
N LEU A 106 -3.07 12.86 19.54
CA LEU A 106 -4.30 12.59 20.27
C LEU A 106 -3.99 12.35 21.76
N HIS A 107 -2.99 11.52 22.08
CA HIS A 107 -2.58 11.26 23.45
C HIS A 107 -2.05 12.51 24.16
N ARG A 108 -1.37 13.44 23.47
CA ARG A 108 -0.92 14.71 24.08
C ARG A 108 -2.05 15.71 24.34
N LYS A 109 -3.21 15.53 23.71
CA LYS A 109 -4.36 16.44 23.83
C LYS A 109 -5.25 16.08 25.04
N TYR A 110 -5.22 14.82 25.46
CA TYR A 110 -5.81 14.33 26.71
C TYR A 110 -4.77 14.34 27.82
#